data_AF-A0A6I2GK53-F1
#
_entry.id   AF-A0A6I2GK53-F1
#
_cell.length_a   1.000
_cell.length_b   1.000
_cell.length_c   1.000
_cell.angle_alpha   90.00
_cell.angle_beta   90.00
_cell.angle_gamma   90.00
#
_symmetry.space_group_name_H-M   'P 1'
#
loop_
_entity.id
_entity.type
_entity.pdbx_description
1 polymer ?
#
loop_
_entity_poly.entity_id
_entity_poly.type
_entity_poly.pdbx_seq_one_letter_code
_entity_poly.pdbx_strand_id
1 'polypeptide(L)'
;MASKVGASTSELRGAAGKMDQLNVRLTGILNRLESSLSAKGDAWGNDSYGATFAEGDQGYKAAHENLKTGFTHLATTFKSYSDGQHDAATLLDGIEQRNRRGFGRA
;
A
#
# COMPACT_ATOMS: atom_id res chain seq x y z
N MET A 1 -16.11 22.16 -26.62
CA MET A 1 -16.06 21.51 -25.29
C MET A 1 -15.08 20.36 -25.41
N ALA A 2 -13.87 20.51 -24.88
CA ALA A 2 -12.84 19.49 -25.03
C ALA A 2 -13.24 18.24 -24.23
N SER A 3 -13.35 17.14 -24.96
CA SER A 3 -13.66 15.81 -24.46
C SER A 3 -12.76 15.47 -23.28
N LYS A 4 -13.40 15.07 -22.17
CA LYS A 4 -12.84 14.56 -20.92
C LYS A 4 -11.53 13.80 -21.18
N VAL A 5 -10.38 14.41 -20.88
CA VAL A 5 -9.10 13.69 -20.80
C VAL A 5 -9.34 12.55 -19.80
N GLY A 6 -9.05 11.30 -20.20
CA GLY A 6 -9.65 10.04 -19.72
C GLY A 6 -9.64 9.70 -18.21
N ALA A 7 -9.11 10.58 -17.36
CA ALA A 7 -9.46 10.69 -15.96
C ALA A 7 -9.34 12.18 -15.59
N SER A 8 -10.39 12.76 -15.01
CA SER A 8 -10.28 14.09 -14.41
C SER A 8 -9.25 14.08 -13.28
N THR A 9 -8.55 15.20 -13.06
CA THR A 9 -7.55 15.30 -11.98
C THR A 9 -8.18 15.05 -10.60
N SER A 10 -9.47 15.34 -10.43
CA SER A 10 -10.26 14.94 -9.26
C SER A 10 -10.44 13.43 -9.12
N GLU A 11 -10.67 12.70 -10.22
CA GLU A 11 -10.79 11.23 -10.19
C GLU A 11 -9.45 10.59 -9.82
N LEU A 12 -8.32 11.11 -10.34
CA LEU A 12 -6.98 10.65 -9.98
C LEU A 12 -6.67 10.89 -8.51
N ARG A 13 -6.93 12.10 -7.98
CA ARG A 13 -6.76 12.39 -6.55
C ARG A 13 -7.67 11.52 -5.67
N GLY A 14 -8.89 11.27 -6.11
CA GLY A 14 -9.82 10.39 -5.41
C GLY A 14 -9.36 8.93 -5.39
N ALA A 15 -8.81 8.44 -6.50
CA ALA A 15 -8.18 7.11 -6.56
C ALA A 15 -6.95 7.04 -5.63
N ALA A 16 -6.11 8.08 -5.64
CA ALA A 16 -4.92 8.15 -4.80
C ALA A 16 -5.27 8.01 -3.32
N GLY A 17 -6.24 8.80 -2.86
CA GLY A 17 -6.74 8.71 -1.49
C GLY A 17 -7.28 7.32 -1.11
N LYS A 18 -7.90 6.58 -2.05
CA LYS A 18 -8.32 5.19 -1.80
C LYS A 18 -7.14 4.24 -1.67
N MET A 19 -6.10 4.41 -2.49
CA MET A 19 -4.89 3.60 -2.40
C MET A 19 -4.15 3.86 -1.08
N ASP A 20 -4.09 5.11 -0.64
CA ASP A 20 -3.52 5.47 0.67
C ASP A 20 -4.30 4.84 1.83
N GLN A 21 -5.64 4.86 1.77
CA GLN A 21 -6.48 4.18 2.75
C GLN A 21 -6.23 2.67 2.79
N LEU A 22 -5.98 2.02 1.66
CA LEU A 22 -5.64 0.59 1.61
C LEU A 22 -4.27 0.31 2.24
N ASN A 23 -3.26 1.14 1.95
CA ASN A 23 -1.95 1.10 2.62
C ASN A 23 -2.13 1.17 4.15
N VAL A 24 -2.80 2.21 4.66
CA VAL A 24 -3.01 2.42 6.10
C VAL A 24 -3.73 1.23 6.75
N ARG A 25 -4.77 0.70 6.09
CA ARG A 25 -5.52 -0.45 6.61
C ARG A 25 -4.67 -1.71 6.68
N LEU A 26 -3.88 -2.01 5.65
CA LEU A 26 -3.02 -3.20 5.64
C LEU A 26 -1.93 -3.10 6.72
N THR A 27 -1.27 -1.95 6.82
CA THR A 27 -0.28 -1.71 7.89
C THR A 27 -0.93 -1.81 9.27
N GLY A 28 -2.15 -1.29 9.45
CA GLY A 28 -2.89 -1.40 10.71
C GLY A 28 -3.24 -2.85 11.09
N ILE A 29 -3.66 -3.67 10.12
CA ILE A 29 -3.95 -5.09 10.34
C ILE A 29 -2.67 -5.83 10.74
N LEU A 30 -1.58 -5.62 10.01
CA LEU A 30 -0.29 -6.25 10.31
C LEU A 30 0.20 -5.85 11.70
N ASN A 31 0.18 -4.56 12.04
CA ASN A 31 0.59 -4.08 13.36
C ASN A 31 -0.25 -4.70 14.49
N ARG A 32 -1.56 -4.84 14.30
CA ARG A 32 -2.45 -5.48 15.29
C ARG A 32 -2.15 -6.97 15.42
N LEU A 33 -1.87 -7.66 14.32
CA LEU A 33 -1.47 -9.05 14.33
C LEU A 33 -0.15 -9.24 15.09
N GLU A 34 0.90 -8.51 14.71
CA GLU A 34 2.22 -8.58 15.36
C GLU A 34 2.14 -8.28 16.86
N SER A 35 1.39 -7.24 17.24
CA SER A 35 1.19 -6.88 18.65
C SER A 35 0.49 -8.00 19.43
N SER A 36 -0.51 -8.64 18.81
CA SER A 36 -1.26 -9.72 19.46
C SER A 36 -0.44 -11.00 19.59
N LEU A 37 0.39 -11.32 18.59
CA LEU A 37 1.30 -12.47 18.62
C LEU A 37 2.41 -12.26 19.65
N SER A 38 3.06 -11.09 19.64
CA SER A 38 4.11 -10.74 20.59
C SER A 38 3.61 -10.81 22.04
N ALA A 39 2.37 -10.39 22.31
CA ALA A 39 1.78 -10.46 23.64
C ALA A 39 1.49 -11.88 24.13
N LYS A 40 1.34 -12.86 23.22
CA LYS A 40 1.02 -14.25 23.56
C LYS A 40 2.26 -15.14 23.74
N GLY A 41 3.37 -14.78 23.09
CA GLY A 41 4.58 -15.61 23.08
C GLY A 41 4.39 -16.93 22.35
N ASP A 42 5.42 -17.78 22.41
CA ASP A 42 5.48 -19.05 21.69
C ASP A 42 4.64 -20.12 22.41
N ALA A 43 3.69 -20.74 21.70
CA ALA A 43 2.76 -21.72 22.26
C ALA A 43 3.20 -23.19 22.07
N TRP A 44 4.29 -23.44 21.33
CA TRP A 44 4.67 -24.77 20.83
C TRP A 44 5.73 -25.50 21.67
N GLY A 45 6.22 -24.91 22.77
CA GLY A 45 7.21 -25.55 23.64
C GLY A 45 8.59 -25.74 22.97
N ASN A 46 9.51 -26.42 23.65
CA ASN A 46 10.89 -26.62 23.22
C ASN A 46 11.25 -28.11 22.99
N ASP A 47 10.25 -28.95 22.75
CA ASP A 47 10.49 -30.35 22.38
C ASP A 47 10.74 -30.47 20.86
N SER A 48 11.07 -31.67 20.39
CA SER A 48 11.36 -31.90 18.98
C SER A 48 10.16 -31.61 18.07
N TYR A 49 8.93 -31.76 18.56
CA TYR A 49 7.71 -31.45 17.79
C TYR A 49 7.51 -29.93 17.67
N GLY A 50 7.64 -29.21 18.78
CA GLY A 50 7.57 -27.76 18.83
C GLY A 50 8.65 -27.08 17.98
N ALA A 51 9.89 -27.57 18.09
CA ALA A 51 10.99 -27.10 17.27
C ALA A 51 10.74 -27.36 15.78
N THR A 52 10.26 -28.56 15.39
CA THR A 52 9.93 -28.86 13.99
C THR A 52 8.81 -27.96 13.47
N PHE A 53 7.77 -27.74 14.28
CA PHE A 53 6.64 -26.88 13.92
C PHE A 53 7.08 -25.42 13.73
N ALA A 54 7.91 -24.89 14.63
CA ALA A 54 8.26 -23.49 14.64
C ALA A 54 9.41 -23.14 13.69
N GLU A 55 10.47 -23.95 13.70
CA GLU A 55 11.77 -23.64 13.09
C GLU A 55 12.09 -24.41 11.82
N GLY A 56 11.27 -25.39 11.43
CA GLY A 56 11.45 -26.08 10.16
C GLY A 56 11.46 -25.10 8.98
N ASP A 57 12.03 -25.50 7.84
CA ASP A 57 12.14 -24.64 6.64
C ASP A 57 10.78 -24.10 6.14
N GLN A 58 9.69 -24.83 6.42
CA GLN A 58 8.30 -24.44 6.15
C GLN A 58 7.48 -24.30 7.45
N GLY A 59 8.18 -24.12 8.56
CA GLY A 59 7.60 -23.96 9.89
C GLY A 59 6.91 -22.62 10.07
N TYR A 60 6.26 -22.46 11.22
CA TYR A 60 5.46 -21.29 11.55
C TYR A 60 6.25 -19.98 11.42
N LYS A 61 7.49 -19.91 11.93
CA LYS A 61 8.30 -18.67 11.88
C LYS A 61 8.60 -18.26 10.44
N ALA A 62 8.95 -19.21 9.57
CA ALA A 62 9.19 -18.95 8.15
C ALA A 62 7.91 -18.48 7.43
N ALA A 63 6.79 -19.16 7.66
CA ALA A 63 5.50 -18.77 7.08
C ALA A 63 5.05 -17.37 7.57
N HIS A 64 5.25 -17.08 8.85
CA HIS A 64 4.93 -15.79 9.46
C HIS A 64 5.76 -14.65 8.84
N GLU A 65 7.07 -14.79 8.73
CA GLU A 65 7.93 -13.78 8.11
C GLU A 65 7.61 -13.58 6.61
N ASN A 66 7.29 -14.65 5.89
CA ASN A 66 6.85 -14.56 4.50
C ASN A 66 5.54 -13.76 4.36
N LEU A 67 4.56 -14.02 5.24
CA LEU A 67 3.30 -13.27 5.25
C LEU A 67 3.55 -11.80 5.57
N LYS A 68 4.28 -11.50 6.65
CA LYS A 68 4.63 -10.14 7.06
C LYS A 68 5.32 -9.36 5.94
N THR A 69 6.28 -9.99 5.27
CA THR A 69 6.97 -9.41 4.10
C THR A 69 6.00 -9.16 2.96
N GLY A 70 5.14 -10.13 2.62
CA GLY A 70 4.13 -9.98 1.56
C GLY A 70 3.15 -8.83 1.83
N PHE A 71 2.64 -8.73 3.06
CA PHE A 71 1.76 -7.63 3.48
C PHE A 71 2.46 -6.27 3.40
N THR A 72 3.72 -6.20 3.81
CA THR A 72 4.53 -4.98 3.73
C THR A 72 4.75 -4.55 2.28
N HIS A 73 5.06 -5.49 1.39
CA HIS A 73 5.20 -5.20 -0.04
C HIS A 73 3.90 -4.70 -0.67
N LEU A 74 2.76 -5.35 -0.37
CA LEU A 74 1.45 -4.90 -0.86
C LEU A 74 1.11 -3.50 -0.38
N ALA A 75 1.36 -3.20 0.90
CA ALA A 75 1.16 -1.86 1.45
C ALA A 75 2.01 -0.82 0.69
N THR A 76 3.29 -1.11 0.46
CA THR A 76 4.18 -0.25 -0.32
C THR A 76 3.68 -0.05 -1.75
N THR A 77 3.21 -1.10 -2.43
CA THR A 77 2.63 -0.98 -3.77
C THR A 77 1.44 -0.03 -3.80
N PHE A 78 0.53 -0.12 -2.83
CA PHE A 78 -0.59 0.83 -2.75
C PHE A 78 -0.12 2.27 -2.50
N LYS A 79 0.91 2.47 -1.69
CA LYS A 79 1.49 3.80 -1.50
C LYS A 79 2.07 4.36 -2.80
N SER A 80 2.84 3.54 -3.54
CA SER A 80 3.39 3.95 -4.84
C SER A 80 2.30 4.30 -5.87
N TYR A 81 1.18 3.56 -5.87
CA TYR A 81 0.04 3.89 -6.73
C TYR A 81 -0.63 5.20 -6.31
N SER A 82 -0.80 5.44 -5.02
CA SER A 82 -1.29 6.72 -4.51
C SER A 82 -0.43 7.89 -4.98
N ASP A 83 0.89 7.77 -4.80
CA ASP A 83 1.84 8.82 -5.17
C ASP A 83 1.83 9.09 -6.68
N GLY A 84 1.89 8.04 -7.50
CA GLY A 84 1.82 8.20 -8.95
C GLY A 84 0.52 8.85 -9.44
N GLN A 85 -0.61 8.58 -8.78
CA GLN A 85 -1.89 9.21 -9.10
C GLN A 85 -1.94 10.68 -8.67
N HIS A 86 -1.35 11.03 -7.52
CA HIS A 86 -1.18 12.42 -7.09
C HIS A 86 -0.28 13.22 -8.04
N ASP A 87 0.84 12.63 -8.45
CA ASP A 87 1.79 13.24 -9.39
C ASP A 87 1.15 13.46 -10.75
N ALA A 88 0.44 12.45 -11.28
CA ALA A 88 -0.29 12.57 -12.53
C ALA A 88 -1.36 13.67 -12.49
N ALA A 89 -2.12 13.77 -11.40
CA ALA A 89 -3.11 14.83 -11.24
C ALA A 89 -2.45 16.23 -11.22
N THR A 90 -1.33 16.36 -10.50
CA THR A 90 -0.57 17.62 -10.40
C THR A 90 0.00 18.03 -11.76
N LEU A 91 0.55 17.08 -12.52
CA LEU A 91 1.08 17.31 -13.85
C LEU A 91 -0.01 17.79 -14.81
N LEU A 92 -1.17 17.13 -14.83
CA LEU A 92 -2.29 17.48 -15.69
C LEU A 92 -2.86 18.86 -15.36
N ASP A 93 -3.01 19.20 -14.07
CA ASP A 93 -3.44 20.54 -13.65
C ASP A 93 -2.44 21.62 -14.12
N GLY A 94 -1.13 21.33 -14.04
CA GLY A 94 -0.09 22.23 -14.53
C GLY A 94 -0.12 22.43 -16.05
N ILE A 95 -0.39 21.37 -16.82
CA ILE A 95 -0.56 21.44 -18.27
C ILE A 95 -1.77 22.31 -18.63
N GLU A 96 -2.92 22.08 -18.00
CA GLU A 96 -4.15 22.84 -18.24
C GLU A 96 -3.97 24.33 -17.94
N GLN A 97 -3.32 24.66 -16.82
CA GLN A 97 -3.04 26.06 -16.47
C GLN A 97 -2.12 26.75 -17.48
N ARG A 98 -1.08 26.05 -17.99
CA ARG A 98 -0.19 26.60 -19.02
C ARG A 98 -0.92 26.83 -20.34
N ASN A 99 -1.73 25.87 -20.76
CA ASN A 99 -2.55 25.99 -21.96
C ASN A 99 -3.50 27.19 -21.85
N ARG A 100 -4.20 27.35 -20.72
CA ARG A 100 -5.10 28.48 -20.47
C ARG A 100 -4.38 29.83 -20.54
N ARG A 101 -3.16 29.94 -20.01
CA ARG A 101 -2.34 31.17 -20.11
C ARG A 101 -1.85 31.45 -21.53
N GLY A 102 -1.55 30.41 -22.31
CA GLY A 102 -1.11 30.54 -23.70
C GLY A 102 -2.23 30.98 -24.64
N PHE A 103 -3.43 30.39 -24.49
CA PHE A 103 -4.60 30.74 -25.32
C PHE A 103 -5.29 32.04 -24.89
N GLY A 104 -5.10 32.50 -23.65
CA GLY A 104 -5.61 33.80 -23.18
C GLY A 104 -4.76 35.01 -23.56
N ARG A 105 -3.66 34.83 -24.29
CA ARG A 105 -2.77 35.90 -24.78
C ARG A 105 -2.75 36.01 -26.32
N ALA A 106 -3.72 35.42 -27.00
CA ALA A 106 -3.93 35.55 -28.45
C ALA A 106 -5.16 36.40 -28.74
#